data_AF-A0A3B8RKM3-F1
#
_entry.id   AF-A0A3B8RKM3-F1
#
_cell.length_a   1.000
_cell.length_b   1.000
_cell.length_c   1.000
_cell.angle_alpha   90.00
_cell.angle_beta   90.00
_cell.angle_gamma   90.00
#
_symmetry.space_group_name_H-M   'P 1'
#
loop_
_entity.id
_entity.type
_entity.pdbx_description
1 polymer ?
#
loop_
_entity_poly.entity_id
_entity_poly.type
_entity_poly.pdbx_seq_one_letter_code
_entity_poly.pdbx_strand_id
1 'polypeptide(L)'
;AEYLNTDLGYVGVPKVNSQTQWLKDLLMTKTIPVFASICRDSEGHLMNVNADLFTMVLAETIQADSVIFLSDVDGVKIYGRTQSQISETDIHRGIINGEIKDGMVPKLQSCLNLINQGVNKIWIGNDLHQINNSSKSKGTWVVSSRKRKLGARV
;
A
#
# COMPACT_ATOMS: atom_id res chain seq x y z
N ALA A 1 10.16 11.35 -10.33
CA ALA A 1 10.34 11.46 -8.88
C ALA A 1 10.90 12.84 -8.57
N GLU A 2 10.61 13.35 -7.38
CA GLU A 2 11.20 14.59 -6.88
C GLU A 2 12.11 14.28 -5.70
N TYR A 3 13.13 15.10 -5.46
CA TYR A 3 14.02 14.92 -4.31
C TYR A 3 13.22 14.96 -3.01
N LEU A 4 13.45 13.96 -2.15
CA LEU A 4 12.89 13.96 -0.79
C LEU A 4 13.64 14.97 0.07
N ASN A 5 14.97 14.93 0.01
CA ASN A 5 15.90 15.88 0.61
C ASN A 5 17.21 15.77 -0.18
N THR A 6 17.75 16.89 -0.65
CA THR A 6 18.99 16.94 -1.43
C THR A 6 20.21 16.41 -0.67
N ASP A 7 20.20 16.49 0.67
CA ASP A 7 21.30 16.00 1.52
C ASP A 7 21.38 14.47 1.55
N LEU A 8 20.30 13.78 1.15
CA LEU A 8 20.26 12.31 1.08
C LEU A 8 20.80 11.76 -0.25
N GLY A 9 21.25 12.62 -1.16
CA GLY A 9 21.66 12.25 -2.51
C GLY A 9 20.45 11.90 -3.40
N TYR A 10 20.58 10.86 -4.24
CA TYR A 10 19.56 10.43 -5.19
C TYR A 10 18.41 9.64 -4.54
N VAL A 11 17.74 10.26 -3.56
CA VAL A 11 16.57 9.71 -2.84
C VAL A 11 15.36 10.58 -3.12
N GLY A 12 14.28 9.96 -3.60
CA GLY A 12 13.11 10.69 -4.08
C GLY A 12 11.76 10.18 -3.58
N VAL A 13 10.75 11.00 -3.83
CA VAL A 13 9.34 10.68 -3.71
C VAL A 13 8.80 10.33 -5.11
N PRO A 14 8.14 9.17 -5.29
CA PRO A 14 7.63 8.76 -6.58
C PRO A 14 6.53 9.70 -7.07
N LYS A 15 6.52 10.00 -8.37
CA LYS A 15 5.47 10.78 -9.05
C LYS A 15 5.10 10.13 -10.37
N VAL A 16 3.81 10.14 -10.69
CA VAL A 16 3.26 9.66 -11.96
C VAL A 16 3.48 10.71 -13.03
N ASN A 17 3.86 10.28 -14.24
CA ASN A 17 3.85 11.13 -15.43
C ASN A 17 2.56 10.88 -16.23
N SER A 18 2.33 11.63 -17.31
CA SER A 18 1.14 11.44 -18.16
C SER A 18 1.12 10.12 -18.95
N GLN A 19 2.21 9.35 -18.94
CA GLN A 19 2.38 8.14 -19.76
C GLN A 19 2.17 6.86 -18.94
N THR A 20 0.92 6.58 -18.56
CA THR A 20 0.56 5.38 -17.78
C THR A 20 -0.15 4.30 -18.58
N GLN A 21 -0.56 4.61 -19.82
CA GLN A 21 -1.38 3.71 -20.64
C GLN A 21 -0.69 2.37 -20.92
N TRP A 22 0.61 2.39 -21.18
CA TRP A 22 1.41 1.18 -21.44
C TRP A 22 1.28 0.14 -20.32
N LEU A 23 1.15 0.58 -19.07
CA LEU A 23 1.03 -0.32 -17.93
C LEU A 23 -0.34 -0.99 -17.92
N LYS A 24 -1.40 -0.23 -18.21
CA LYS A 24 -2.76 -0.78 -18.34
C LYS A 24 -2.84 -1.77 -19.49
N ASP A 25 -2.21 -1.45 -20.62
CA ASP A 25 -2.14 -2.33 -21.78
C ASP A 25 -1.39 -3.62 -21.46
N LEU A 26 -0.26 -3.52 -20.75
CA LEU A 26 0.51 -4.67 -20.31
C LEU A 26 -0.33 -5.60 -19.40
N LEU A 27 -1.09 -5.05 -18.47
CA LEU A 27 -1.95 -5.83 -17.58
C LEU A 27 -3.07 -6.56 -18.34
N MET A 28 -3.61 -5.98 -19.42
CA MET A 28 -4.62 -6.64 -20.26
C MET A 28 -4.08 -7.90 -20.95
N THR A 29 -2.76 -8.00 -21.16
CA THR A 29 -2.12 -9.19 -21.76
C THR A 29 -1.93 -10.37 -20.78
N LYS A 30 -2.39 -10.24 -19.53
CA LYS A 30 -2.12 -11.20 -18.43
C LYS A 30 -0.63 -11.32 -18.06
N THR A 31 0.16 -10.32 -18.41
CA THR A 31 1.57 -10.21 -17.98
C THR A 31 1.63 -9.70 -16.54
N ILE A 32 2.53 -10.28 -15.73
CA ILE A 32 2.79 -9.82 -14.37
C ILE A 32 4.01 -8.91 -14.38
N PRO A 33 3.85 -7.58 -14.26
CA PRO A 33 4.98 -6.68 -14.19
C PRO A 33 5.68 -6.78 -12.83
N VAL A 34 7.01 -6.80 -12.85
CA VAL A 34 7.85 -6.75 -11.65
C VAL A 34 8.64 -5.45 -11.68
N PHE A 35 8.49 -4.65 -10.63
CA PHE A 35 9.10 -3.33 -10.52
C PHE A 35 10.21 -3.31 -9.48
N ALA A 36 11.34 -2.67 -9.81
CA ALA A 36 12.26 -2.16 -8.82
C ALA A 36 11.78 -0.79 -8.33
N SER A 37 11.97 -0.46 -7.05
CA SER A 37 11.61 0.85 -6.47
C SER A 37 12.61 1.95 -6.85
N ILE A 38 12.76 2.17 -8.15
CA ILE A 38 13.63 3.17 -8.76
C ILE A 38 12.79 4.03 -9.71
N CYS A 39 12.96 5.34 -9.63
CA CYS A 39 12.30 6.31 -10.51
C CYS A 39 13.33 7.18 -11.24
N ARG A 40 12.89 7.94 -12.23
CA ARG A 40 13.69 9.03 -12.82
C ARG A 40 13.23 10.39 -12.31
N ASP A 41 14.15 11.32 -12.08
CA ASP A 41 13.82 12.73 -11.90
C ASP A 41 13.51 13.42 -13.25
N SER A 42 13.31 14.75 -13.24
CA SER A 42 13.06 15.54 -14.46
C SER A 42 14.25 15.63 -15.41
N GLU A 43 15.47 15.38 -14.92
CA GLU A 43 16.71 15.43 -15.68
C GLU A 43 17.14 14.04 -16.18
N GLY A 44 16.45 12.98 -15.71
CA GLY A 44 16.68 11.59 -16.10
C GLY A 44 17.56 10.80 -15.13
N HIS A 45 17.99 11.40 -14.01
CA HIS A 45 18.77 10.71 -12.98
C HIS A 45 17.94 9.62 -12.29
N LEU A 46 18.58 8.49 -11.98
CA LEU A 46 17.95 7.40 -11.24
C LEU A 46 17.87 7.75 -9.76
N MET A 47 16.67 7.65 -9.21
CA MET A 47 16.34 7.98 -7.82
C MET A 47 15.86 6.71 -7.10
N ASN A 48 16.46 6.41 -5.95
CA ASN A 48 15.93 5.41 -5.03
C ASN A 48 14.66 5.96 -4.37
N VAL A 49 13.57 5.19 -4.36
CA VAL A 49 12.31 5.60 -3.73
C VAL A 49 11.83 4.54 -2.75
N ASN A 50 11.07 4.96 -1.74
CA ASN A 50 10.45 4.02 -0.81
C ASN A 50 9.42 3.14 -1.54
N ALA A 51 9.49 1.82 -1.33
CA ALA A 51 8.65 0.85 -2.01
C ALA A 51 7.16 0.93 -1.61
N ASP A 52 6.85 1.27 -0.35
CA ASP A 52 5.48 1.47 0.11
C ASP A 52 4.89 2.71 -0.61
N LEU A 53 5.64 3.82 -0.70
CA LEU A 53 5.22 5.01 -1.47
C LEU A 53 5.05 4.70 -2.97
N PHE A 54 5.96 3.92 -3.55
CA PHE A 54 5.88 3.50 -4.96
C PHE A 54 4.62 2.66 -5.20
N THR A 55 4.32 1.75 -4.29
CA THR A 55 3.10 0.92 -4.32
C THR A 55 1.85 1.77 -4.25
N MET A 56 1.83 2.84 -3.44
CA MET A 56 0.70 3.77 -3.39
C MET A 56 0.45 4.43 -4.74
N VAL A 57 1.50 4.99 -5.32
CA VAL A 57 1.45 5.64 -6.63
C VAL A 57 0.98 4.66 -7.72
N LEU A 58 1.47 3.43 -7.69
CA LEU A 58 1.08 2.38 -8.64
C LEU A 58 -0.38 1.97 -8.46
N ALA A 59 -0.82 1.72 -7.23
CA ALA A 59 -2.18 1.32 -6.90
C ALA A 59 -3.20 2.37 -7.33
N GLU A 60 -2.91 3.65 -7.12
CA GLU A 60 -3.72 4.76 -7.61
C GLU A 60 -3.78 4.78 -9.15
N THR A 61 -2.62 4.63 -9.81
CA THR A 61 -2.51 4.68 -11.28
C THR A 61 -3.36 3.60 -11.98
N ILE A 62 -3.38 2.39 -11.41
CA ILE A 62 -4.10 1.25 -11.98
C ILE A 62 -5.49 1.04 -11.36
N GLN A 63 -5.91 1.91 -10.42
CA GLN A 63 -7.15 1.77 -9.66
C GLN A 63 -7.26 0.38 -9.00
N ALA A 64 -6.22 -0.02 -8.28
CA ALA A 64 -6.13 -1.34 -7.68
C ALA A 64 -7.29 -1.58 -6.68
N ASP A 65 -7.94 -2.73 -6.78
CA ASP A 65 -8.97 -3.14 -5.82
C ASP A 65 -8.37 -3.46 -4.44
N SER A 66 -7.16 -4.02 -4.44
CA SER A 66 -6.48 -4.45 -3.22
C SER A 66 -4.97 -4.30 -3.30
N VAL A 67 -4.35 -4.12 -2.13
CA VAL A 67 -2.89 -4.07 -1.96
C VAL A 67 -2.47 -5.10 -0.91
N ILE A 68 -1.30 -5.71 -1.10
CA ILE A 68 -0.74 -6.72 -0.19
C ILE A 68 0.64 -6.23 0.23
N PHE A 69 0.83 -5.99 1.52
CA PHE A 69 2.12 -5.70 2.13
C PHE A 69 2.64 -6.95 2.85
N LEU A 70 3.63 -7.60 2.25
CA LEU A 70 4.39 -8.65 2.90
C LEU A 70 5.40 -8.00 3.86
N SER A 71 5.32 -8.37 5.14
CA SER A 71 6.13 -7.82 6.23
C SER A 71 6.81 -8.92 7.01
N ASP A 72 7.68 -8.55 7.93
CA ASP A 72 8.26 -9.36 8.99
C ASP A 72 7.31 -9.64 10.18
N VAL A 73 6.21 -8.89 10.29
CA VAL A 73 5.22 -9.04 11.37
C VAL A 73 4.02 -9.91 10.97
N ASP A 74 3.44 -10.60 11.95
CA ASP A 74 2.25 -11.45 11.75
C ASP A 74 0.98 -10.65 11.34
N GLY A 75 1.01 -9.32 11.44
CA GLY A 75 -0.11 -8.42 11.22
C GLY A 75 -0.13 -7.27 12.24
N VAL A 76 -1.25 -6.54 12.28
CA VAL A 76 -1.46 -5.42 13.20
C VAL A 76 -1.97 -5.95 14.54
N LYS A 77 -1.26 -5.63 15.61
CA LYS A 77 -1.65 -6.00 16.97
C LYS A 77 -2.42 -4.87 17.63
N ILE A 78 -3.59 -5.19 18.19
CA ILE A 78 -4.42 -4.31 19.03
C ILE A 78 -4.84 -5.14 20.26
N TYR A 79 -4.78 -4.58 21.46
CA TYR A 79 -4.95 -5.30 22.74
C TYR A 79 -4.07 -6.56 22.87
N GLY A 80 -2.83 -6.49 22.35
CA GLY A 80 -1.86 -7.59 22.42
C GLY A 80 -2.14 -8.78 21.48
N ARG A 81 -3.14 -8.69 20.60
CA ARG A 81 -3.49 -9.75 19.65
C ARG A 81 -3.50 -9.24 18.21
N THR A 82 -3.04 -10.07 17.28
CA THR A 82 -3.16 -9.79 15.85
C THR A 82 -4.63 -9.76 15.47
N GLN A 83 -5.08 -8.66 14.89
CA GLN A 83 -6.44 -8.51 14.43
C GLN A 83 -6.56 -9.06 13.01
N SER A 84 -7.55 -9.90 12.74
CA SER A 84 -7.78 -10.41 11.38
C SER A 84 -8.25 -9.30 10.43
N GLN A 85 -8.97 -8.30 10.95
CA GLN A 85 -9.50 -7.18 10.21
C GLN A 85 -9.58 -5.94 11.10
N ILE A 86 -9.25 -4.78 10.54
CA ILE A 86 -9.36 -3.48 11.18
C ILE A 86 -9.91 -2.44 10.20
N SER A 87 -10.64 -1.46 10.72
CA SER A 87 -11.14 -0.30 9.98
C SER A 87 -10.26 0.93 10.19
N GLU A 88 -10.52 1.99 9.41
CA GLU A 88 -9.90 3.31 9.62
C GLU A 88 -10.11 3.83 11.06
N THR A 89 -11.29 3.59 11.62
CA THR A 89 -11.61 3.99 13.00
C THR A 89 -10.81 3.21 14.04
N ASP A 90 -10.56 1.91 13.81
CA ASP A 90 -9.75 1.08 14.70
C ASP A 90 -8.28 1.53 14.68
N ILE A 91 -7.77 1.92 13.51
CA ILE A 91 -6.41 2.47 13.36
C ILE A 91 -6.28 3.77 14.14
N HIS A 92 -7.17 4.74 13.92
CA HIS A 92 -7.10 6.02 14.63
C HIS A 92 -7.18 5.83 16.13
N ARG A 93 -8.11 4.98 16.60
CA ARG A 93 -8.23 4.67 18.02
C ARG A 93 -6.95 4.00 18.52
N GLY A 94 -6.45 2.95 17.88
CA GLY A 94 -5.23 2.26 18.28
C GLY A 94 -4.00 3.19 18.36
N ILE A 95 -3.88 4.18 17.48
CA ILE A 95 -2.83 5.20 17.55
C ILE A 95 -3.03 6.12 18.77
N ILE A 96 -4.24 6.67 18.96
CA ILE A 96 -4.55 7.58 20.07
C ILE A 96 -4.34 6.91 21.43
N ASN A 97 -4.74 5.65 21.55
CA ASN A 97 -4.61 4.87 22.79
C ASN A 97 -3.16 4.42 23.05
N GLY A 98 -2.27 4.60 22.08
CA GLY A 98 -0.91 4.07 22.12
C GLY A 98 -0.84 2.54 22.00
N GLU A 99 -1.80 1.87 21.38
CA GLU A 99 -1.69 0.44 21.07
C GLU A 99 -0.89 0.18 19.79
N ILE A 100 -1.00 1.09 18.83
CA ILE A 100 -0.24 1.11 17.59
C ILE A 100 0.92 2.08 17.77
N LYS A 101 2.16 1.57 17.69
CA LYS A 101 3.38 2.34 17.96
C LYS A 101 4.43 2.15 16.85
N ASP A 102 5.49 2.95 16.95
CA ASP A 102 6.73 2.81 16.19
C ASP A 102 6.49 2.72 14.68
N GLY A 103 7.18 1.81 14.00
CA GLY A 103 7.10 1.62 12.56
C GLY A 103 5.73 1.19 12.03
N MET A 104 4.79 0.77 12.90
CA MET A 104 3.44 0.42 12.47
C MET A 104 2.59 1.66 12.16
N VAL A 105 2.84 2.79 12.84
CA VAL A 105 2.13 4.05 12.59
C VAL A 105 2.31 4.53 11.14
N PRO A 106 3.52 4.72 10.59
CA PRO A 106 3.70 5.18 9.22
C PRO A 106 3.19 4.16 8.18
N LYS A 107 3.26 2.85 8.48
CA LYS A 107 2.72 1.81 7.60
C LYS A 107 1.19 1.90 7.49
N LEU A 108 0.50 2.06 8.63
CA LEU A 108 -0.95 2.21 8.64
C LEU A 108 -1.41 3.55 8.08
N GLN A 109 -0.64 4.63 8.25
CA GLN A 109 -0.90 5.89 7.54
C GLN A 109 -0.86 5.71 6.01
N SER A 110 0.10 4.93 5.51
CA SER A 110 0.16 4.58 4.09
C SER A 110 -1.06 3.76 3.66
N CYS A 111 -1.54 2.83 4.49
CA CYS A 111 -2.78 2.10 4.24
C CYS A 111 -4.02 3.00 4.20
N LEU A 112 -4.13 3.98 5.12
CA LEU A 112 -5.23 4.95 5.11
C LEU A 112 -5.21 5.81 3.83
N ASN A 113 -4.03 6.22 3.37
CA ASN A 113 -3.88 6.95 2.11
C ASN A 113 -4.36 6.14 0.90
N LEU A 114 -3.95 4.86 0.81
CA LEU A 114 -4.41 3.93 -0.22
C LEU A 114 -5.94 3.77 -0.22
N ILE A 115 -6.55 3.62 0.97
CA ILE A 115 -8.01 3.54 1.10
C ILE A 115 -8.68 4.83 0.61
N ASN A 116 -8.11 5.98 0.96
CA ASN A 116 -8.62 7.28 0.50
C ASN A 116 -8.51 7.45 -1.02
N GLN A 117 -7.51 6.82 -1.65
CA GLN A 117 -7.30 6.77 -3.10
C GLN A 117 -8.20 5.74 -3.82
N GLY A 118 -9.01 4.97 -3.08
CA GLY A 118 -10.01 4.06 -3.64
C GLY A 118 -9.65 2.58 -3.59
N VAL A 119 -8.55 2.19 -2.94
CA VAL A 119 -8.26 0.78 -2.64
C VAL A 119 -9.26 0.27 -1.61
N ASN A 120 -9.92 -0.85 -1.90
CA ASN A 120 -11.01 -1.34 -1.05
C ASN A 120 -10.50 -2.08 0.20
N LYS A 121 -9.40 -2.82 0.04
CA LYS A 121 -8.82 -3.64 1.11
C LYS A 121 -7.31 -3.77 0.97
N ILE A 122 -6.63 -3.79 2.10
CA ILE A 122 -5.18 -3.91 2.16
C ILE A 122 -4.83 -5.01 3.14
N TRP A 123 -3.99 -5.96 2.73
CA TRP A 123 -3.52 -7.01 3.63
C TRP A 123 -2.10 -6.72 4.12
N ILE A 124 -1.86 -6.97 5.41
CA ILE A 124 -0.53 -6.91 6.03
C ILE A 124 -0.26 -8.22 6.75
N GLY A 125 0.87 -8.87 6.49
CA GLY A 125 1.29 -10.07 7.20
C GLY A 125 2.59 -10.63 6.67
N ASN A 126 3.03 -11.77 7.21
CA ASN A 126 4.34 -12.36 6.93
C ASN A 126 4.34 -13.62 6.06
N ASP A 127 3.17 -14.14 5.71
CA ASP A 127 3.07 -15.31 4.85
C ASP A 127 1.82 -15.24 3.96
N LEU A 128 2.06 -15.25 2.64
CA LEU A 128 1.06 -15.07 1.61
C LEU A 128 0.02 -16.21 1.57
N HIS A 129 0.33 -17.39 2.10
CA HIS A 129 -0.62 -18.50 2.17
C HIS A 129 -1.80 -18.20 3.11
N GLN A 130 -1.66 -17.19 3.96
CA GLN A 130 -2.68 -16.78 4.94
C GLN A 130 -3.80 -15.95 4.30
N ILE A 131 -3.56 -15.34 3.13
CA ILE A 131 -4.53 -14.47 2.44
C ILE A 131 -5.80 -15.24 2.07
N ASN A 132 -5.69 -16.52 1.74
CA ASN A 132 -6.78 -17.38 1.27
C ASN A 132 -7.41 -18.26 2.36
N ASN A 133 -6.92 -18.20 3.61
CA ASN A 133 -7.26 -19.18 4.64
C ASN A 133 -8.09 -18.55 5.78
N SER A 134 -9.41 -18.67 5.69
CA SER A 134 -10.38 -18.01 6.58
C SER A 134 -10.43 -18.55 8.03
N SER A 135 -9.73 -19.65 8.35
CA SER A 135 -10.01 -20.45 9.56
C SER A 135 -9.03 -20.30 10.73
N LYS A 136 -7.89 -19.61 10.59
CA LYS A 136 -6.96 -19.31 11.71
C LYS A 136 -6.37 -17.92 11.50
N SER A 137 -6.61 -16.97 12.42
CA SER A 137 -6.21 -15.57 12.22
C SER A 137 -4.71 -15.44 12.01
N LYS A 138 -4.30 -15.04 10.81
CA LYS A 138 -2.93 -14.60 10.51
C LYS A 138 -2.96 -13.56 9.39
N GLY A 139 -2.17 -12.50 9.56
CA GLY A 139 -2.31 -11.25 8.82
C GLY A 139 -3.48 -10.38 9.28
N THR A 140 -3.51 -9.14 8.82
CA THR A 140 -4.57 -8.17 9.08
C THR A 140 -5.05 -7.55 7.78
N TRP A 141 -6.37 -7.58 7.58
CA TRP A 141 -7.02 -6.79 6.55
C TRP A 141 -7.38 -5.40 7.07
N VAL A 142 -6.84 -4.35 6.46
CA VAL A 142 -7.36 -2.99 6.59
C VAL A 142 -8.45 -2.80 5.54
N VAL A 143 -9.66 -2.47 5.96
CA VAL A 143 -10.81 -2.35 5.06
C VAL A 143 -11.40 -0.95 5.06
N SER A 144 -11.82 -0.48 3.88
CA SER A 144 -12.57 0.77 3.77
C SER A 144 -13.96 0.65 4.41
N SER A 145 -14.36 1.69 5.11
CA SER A 145 -15.72 1.83 5.67
C SER A 145 -16.78 2.24 4.64
N ARG A 146 -16.38 2.59 3.41
CA ARG A 146 -17.27 3.14 2.37
C ARG A 146 -18.05 2.03 1.65
N LYS A 147 -19.37 2.21 1.49
CA LYS A 147 -20.21 1.34 0.64
C LYS A 147 -19.76 1.45 -0.82
N ARG A 148 -19.56 0.30 -1.46
CA ARG A 148 -19.16 0.15 -2.87
C ARG A 148 -20.02 1.03 -3.79
N LYS A 149 -19.41 1.99 -4.51
CA LYS A 149 -20.03 2.51 -5.74
C LYS A 149 -19.91 1.40 -6.79
N LEU A 150 -21.00 0.65 -7.00
CA LEU A 150 -21.14 -0.19 -8.19
C LEU A 150 -21.13 0.72 -9.42
N GLY A 151 -20.00 0.82 -10.12
CA GLY A 151 -19.96 1.61 -11.36
C GLY A 151 -18.65 1.43 -12.11
N ALA A 152 -18.76 0.85 -13.31
CA ALA A 152 -17.78 0.78 -14.37
C ALA A 152 -16.51 -0.06 -14.09
N ARG A 153 -16.59 -1.37 -14.39
CA ARG A 153 -15.43 -2.11 -14.89
C ARG A 153 -15.36 -1.92 -16.40
N VAL A 154 -14.20 -1.51 -16.90
CA VAL A 154 -13.78 -1.75 -18.30
C VAL A 154 -13.03 -3.07 -18.31
#